data_AF-A0A527VL37-F1
#
_entry.id   AF-A0A527VL37-F1
#
_cell.length_a   1.000
_cell.length_b   1.000
_cell.length_c   1.000
_cell.angle_alpha   90.00
_cell.angle_beta   90.00
_cell.angle_gamma   90.00
#
_symmetry.space_group_name_H-M   'P 1'
#
loop_
_entity.id
_entity.type
_entity.pdbx_description
1 polymer ?
#
loop_
_entity_poly.entity_id
_entity_poly.type
_entity_poly.pdbx_seq_one_letter_code
_entity_poly.pdbx_strand_id
1 'polypeptide(L)' 'TMTFGAAGENAQWGLIASLDQKGVNEIVARSIAAGVNFFDTADVYSFGQSEQLLGQSLKDLGVKRSDVV' A
#
# COMPACT_ATOMS: atom_id res chain seq x y z
N THR A 1 -1.44 -8.11 -6.59
CA THR A 1 -0.15 -7.42 -6.46
C THR A 1 -0.32 -5.94 -6.73
N MET A 2 0.06 -5.10 -5.78
CA MET A 2 0.08 -3.63 -5.91
C MET A 2 1.43 -3.10 -5.41
N THR A 3 1.95 -2.05 -6.05
CA THR A 3 3.20 -1.37 -5.66
C THR A 3 2.89 0.07 -5.30
N PHE A 4 3.08 0.45 -4.03
CA PHE A 4 2.96 1.82 -3.54
C PHE A 4 4.34 2.49 -3.45
N GLY A 5 4.43 3.80 -3.67
CA GLY A 5 5.70 4.53 -3.57
C GLY A 5 5.60 5.99 -3.97
N ALA A 6 6.50 6.84 -3.47
CA ALA A 6 6.45 8.26 -3.81
C ALA A 6 6.94 8.53 -5.24
N ALA A 7 6.39 9.58 -5.86
CA ALA A 7 6.90 10.14 -7.11
C ALA A 7 8.24 10.86 -6.86
N GLY A 8 9.37 10.15 -6.78
CA GLY A 8 10.67 10.82 -6.55
C GLY A 8 11.91 9.93 -6.62
N GLU A 9 12.95 10.48 -7.29
CA GLU A 9 14.36 10.06 -7.43
C GLU A 9 14.75 8.62 -7.06
N ASN A 10 14.23 7.65 -7.82
CA ASN A 10 14.81 6.33 -8.19
C ASN A 10 13.72 5.46 -8.83
N ALA A 11 12.81 6.09 -9.55
CA ALA A 11 11.47 5.59 -9.68
C ALA A 11 11.33 4.71 -10.93
N GLN A 12 11.90 3.50 -10.89
CA GLN A 12 11.53 2.42 -11.83
C GLN A 12 10.00 2.20 -11.84
N TRP A 13 9.32 2.54 -10.73
CA TRP A 13 7.88 2.46 -10.56
C TRP A 13 7.17 3.82 -10.47
N GLY A 14 7.86 4.95 -10.68
CA GLY A 14 7.32 6.29 -10.41
C GLY A 14 6.05 6.63 -11.17
N LEU A 15 5.92 6.18 -12.41
CA LEU A 15 4.70 6.39 -13.20
C LEU A 15 3.50 5.56 -12.72
N ILE A 16 3.74 4.50 -11.95
CA ILE A 16 2.73 3.51 -11.52
C ILE A 16 2.41 3.66 -10.03
N ALA A 17 3.38 4.06 -9.21
CA ALA A 17 3.31 3.98 -7.76
C ALA A 17 2.99 5.30 -7.05
N SER A 18 3.06 6.45 -7.76
CA SER A 18 2.96 7.84 -7.27
C SER A 18 1.75 8.16 -6.39
N LEU A 19 1.75 7.63 -5.18
CA LEU A 19 0.71 7.80 -4.17
C LEU A 19 1.39 8.19 -2.87
N ASP A 20 0.90 9.27 -2.28
CA ASP A 20 1.22 9.60 -0.89
C ASP A 20 0.45 8.66 0.05
N GLN A 21 0.77 8.74 1.35
CA GLN A 21 0.09 7.90 2.37
C GLN A 21 -1.43 8.05 2.31
N LYS A 22 -1.93 9.26 2.01
CA LYS A 22 -3.37 9.52 1.91
C LYS A 22 -3.99 8.73 0.75
N GLY A 23 -3.38 8.77 -0.44
CA GLY A 23 -3.81 8.00 -1.60
C GLY A 23 -3.78 6.50 -1.34
N VAL A 24 -2.76 6.00 -0.64
CA VAL A 24 -2.69 4.60 -0.21
C VAL A 24 -3.86 4.25 0.72
N ASN A 25 -4.15 5.09 1.72
CA ASN A 25 -5.27 4.91 2.64
C ASN A 25 -6.62 4.84 1.93
N GLU A 26 -6.85 5.70 0.94
CA GLU A 26 -8.08 5.70 0.16
C GLU A 26 -8.26 4.39 -0.64
N ILE A 27 -7.18 3.88 -1.25
CA ILE A 27 -7.21 2.62 -2.01
C ILE A 27 -7.43 1.42 -1.09
N VAL A 28 -6.70 1.33 0.02
CA VAL A 28 -6.84 0.23 0.98
C VAL A 28 -8.24 0.23 1.60
N ALA A 29 -8.75 1.40 2.01
CA ALA A 29 -10.10 1.53 2.57
C ALA A 29 -11.18 1.04 1.58
N ARG A 30 -11.09 1.45 0.30
CA ARG A 30 -12.02 0.97 -0.74
C ARG A 30 -11.92 -0.53 -0.97
N SER A 31 -10.71 -1.08 -0.97
CA SER A 31 -10.48 -2.51 -1.17
C SER A 31 -11.12 -3.32 -0.04
N ILE A 32 -10.91 -2.91 1.21
CA ILE A 32 -11.51 -3.54 2.39
C ILE A 32 -13.04 -3.42 2.37
N ALA A 33 -13.56 -2.24 2.03
CA ALA A 33 -15.01 -2.04 1.90
C ALA A 33 -15.64 -2.94 0.81
N ALA A 34 -14.87 -3.30 -0.21
CA ALA A 34 -15.26 -4.25 -1.25
C ALA A 34 -15.08 -5.73 -0.84
N GLY A 35 -14.61 -6.01 0.37
CA GLY A 35 -14.40 -7.37 0.89
C GLY A 35 -13.04 -7.97 0.58
N VAL A 36 -12.08 -7.20 0.06
CA VAL A 36 -10.70 -7.66 -0.15
C VAL A 36 -10.01 -7.81 1.21
N ASN A 37 -9.43 -8.98 1.45
CA ASN A 37 -8.61 -9.24 2.63
C ASN A 37 -7.17 -9.67 2.32
N PHE A 38 -6.84 -9.97 1.06
CA PHE A 38 -5.49 -10.41 0.68
C PHE A 38 -4.69 -9.25 0.07
N PHE A 39 -3.52 -8.95 0.66
CA PHE A 39 -2.63 -7.88 0.21
C PHE A 39 -1.21 -8.42 -0.04
N ASP A 40 -0.85 -8.50 -1.32
CA ASP A 40 0.46 -8.96 -1.76
C ASP A 40 1.48 -7.80 -1.84
N THR A 41 2.67 -8.00 -1.27
CA THR A 41 3.78 -7.04 -1.23
C THR A 41 5.15 -7.74 -1.34
N ALA A 42 6.20 -6.98 -1.67
CA ALA A 42 7.58 -7.46 -1.71
C ALA A 42 8.57 -6.32 -1.42
N ASP A 43 9.76 -6.66 -0.94
CA ASP A 43 10.88 -5.74 -0.69
C ASP A 43 11.31 -4.95 -1.93
N VAL A 44 11.25 -5.58 -3.11
CA VAL A 44 11.59 -4.94 -4.39
C VAL A 44 10.58 -3.87 -4.81
N TYR A 45 9.37 -3.85 -4.22
CA TYR A 45 8.34 -2.86 -4.54
C TYR A 45 8.69 -1.51 -3.89
N SER A 46 9.22 -0.61 -4.72
CA SER A 46 9.71 0.70 -4.28
C SER A 46 10.77 0.60 -3.17
N PHE A 47 11.66 -0.40 -3.24
CA PHE A 47 12.74 -0.63 -2.28
C PHE A 47 12.24 -0.66 -0.81
N GLY A 48 11.16 -1.39 -0.55
CA GLY A 48 10.55 -1.56 0.78
C GLY A 48 9.59 -0.44 1.19
N GLN A 49 9.52 0.67 0.44
CA GLN A 49 8.58 1.75 0.74
C GLN A 49 7.12 1.29 0.61
N SER A 50 6.82 0.37 -0.32
CA SER A 50 5.46 -0.15 -0.51
C SER A 50 4.94 -0.87 0.75
N GLU A 51 5.79 -1.69 1.37
CA GLU A 51 5.46 -2.40 2.61
C GLU A 51 5.19 -1.43 3.77
N GLN A 52 5.99 -0.37 3.86
CA GLN A 52 5.84 0.66 4.90
C GLN A 52 4.51 1.41 4.74
N LEU A 53 4.18 1.84 3.52
CA LEU A 53 2.93 2.55 3.23
C LEU A 53 1.69 1.69 3.48
N LEU A 54 1.71 0.42 3.05
CA LEU A 54 0.63 -0.53 3.31
C LEU A 54 0.47 -0.81 4.81
N GLY A 55 1.58 -1.07 5.51
CA GLY A 55 1.58 -1.33 6.94
C GLY A 55 1.07 -0.14 7.76
N GLN A 56 1.42 1.09 7.37
CA GLN A 56 0.89 2.30 7.99
C GLN A 56 -0.60 2.46 7.70
N SER A 57 -1.03 2.17 6.46
CA SER A 57 -2.43 2.25 6.05
C SER A 57 -3.35 1.36 6.88
N LEU A 58 -2.95 0.10 7.09
CA LEU A 58 -3.72 -0.85 7.90
C LEU A 58 -3.86 -0.37 9.36
N LYS A 59 -2.82 0.28 9.92
CA LYS A 59 -2.87 0.87 11.26
C LYS A 59 -3.81 2.08 11.32
N ASP A 60 -3.68 3.01 10.37
CA ASP A 60 -4.50 4.22 10.29
C ASP A 60 -5.99 3.89 10.15
N LEU A 61 -6.31 2.83 9.40
CA LEU A 61 -7.67 2.34 9.18
C LEU A 61 -8.19 1.43 10.31
N GLY A 62 -7.38 1.14 11.32
CA GLY A 62 -7.79 0.30 12.47
C GLY A 62 -8.04 -1.16 12.11
N VAL A 63 -7.42 -1.67 11.04
CA VAL A 63 -7.61 -3.03 10.55
C VAL A 63 -6.87 -4.01 11.44
N LYS A 64 -7.57 -5.02 11.97
CA LYS A 64 -6.92 -6.06 12.78
C LYS A 64 -6.07 -6.94 11.89
N ARG A 65 -4.86 -7.31 12.35
CA ARG A 65 -3.98 -8.23 11.59
C ARG A 65 -4.64 -9.56 11.26
N SER A 66 -5.58 -10.03 12.09
CA SER A 66 -6.36 -11.27 11.86
C SER A 66 -7.30 -11.20 10.66
N ASP A 67 -7.65 -9.99 10.22
CA ASP A 67 -8.72 -9.76 9.25
C ASP A 67 -8.15 -9.63 7.82
N VAL A 68 -6.82 -9.67 7.68
CA VAL A 68 -6.09 -9.57 6.41
C VAL A 68 -5.07 -10.69 6.26
N VAL A 69 -4.77 -11.06 5.02
CA VAL A 69 -3.78 -12.07 4.65
C VAL A 69 -2.63 -11.37 3.96
#